data_AF-A0A0F8ZX50-F1
#
_entry.id   AF-A0A0F8ZX50-F1
#
_cell.length_a   1.000
_cell.length_b   1.000
_cell.length_c   1.000
_cell.angle_alpha   90.00
_cell.angle_beta   90.00
_cell.angle_gamma   90.00
#
_symmetry.space_group_name_H-M   'P 1'
#
loop_
_entity.id
_entity.type
_entity.pdbx_description
1 polymer ?
#
loop_
_entity_poly.entity_id
_entity_poly.type
_entity_poly.pdbx_seq_one_letter_code
_entity_poly.pdbx_strand_id
1 'polypeptide(L)'
;PKWYEGAWHETEMFKFDIEGDEEILKGTDVNGTVYKIDTNRGLTKEVSCEDYGVRYLKARNQWDETAPWAVTTENLNVEDHVSDLIGFARWVDSAMSKTVNVPHDYSQEDFNKIYIDSYTSGYVKGVTTYRAGTMTSVLSAKEEKLADSIDDEIILEDVKLPTSAPAVMKTIRAEDRKWYLTVVYHEDNPSRPFALFVKTNAYEKTVLSNQTTDLLLALAREKGIPEHHVVDVINKLDLDINSSKITRLISFCLRHGILIRNIVGALDKVEDAYAGSFVYQIRKFLSSYIRDGERSGEICGNCEVGEIVYSEGCKMCKSCGSSKCG
;
A
#
# COMPACT_ATOMS: atom_id res chain seq x y z
N PRO A 1 -20.92 20.14 6.56
CA PRO A 1 -21.39 21.55 6.69
C PRO A 1 -22.35 21.91 5.54
N LYS A 2 -23.13 23.00 5.66
CA LYS A 2 -23.95 23.53 4.55
C LYS A 2 -23.08 24.29 3.53
N TRP A 3 -22.25 23.54 2.81
CA TRP A 3 -21.26 24.10 1.89
C TRP A 3 -21.89 24.96 0.77
N TYR A 4 -23.10 24.62 0.32
CA TYR A 4 -23.85 25.38 -0.69
C TYR A 4 -24.32 26.76 -0.21
N GLU A 5 -24.34 27.00 1.11
CA GLU A 5 -24.59 28.32 1.73
C GLU A 5 -23.27 29.05 2.07
N GLY A 6 -22.12 28.54 1.63
CA GLY A 6 -20.79 29.10 1.89
C GLY A 6 -20.16 28.67 3.23
N ALA A 7 -20.75 27.70 3.94
CA ALA A 7 -20.20 27.23 5.20
C ALA A 7 -19.06 26.22 5.00
N TRP A 8 -17.85 26.58 5.45
CA TRP A 8 -16.63 25.76 5.35
C TRP A 8 -16.04 25.48 6.74
N HIS A 9 -16.44 24.37 7.36
CA HIS A 9 -15.98 23.93 8.68
C HIS A 9 -16.23 22.43 8.86
N GLU A 10 -15.50 21.81 9.79
CA GLU A 10 -15.69 20.41 10.13
C GLU A 10 -17.07 20.11 10.73
N THR A 11 -17.55 18.90 10.51
CA THR A 11 -18.77 18.36 11.13
C THR A 11 -18.48 16.95 11.67
N GLU A 12 -19.48 16.28 12.23
CA GLU A 12 -19.35 14.87 12.63
C GLU A 12 -19.02 13.97 11.44
N MET A 13 -19.57 14.28 10.26
CA MET A 13 -19.34 13.51 9.03
C MET A 13 -18.09 13.95 8.26
N PHE A 14 -17.80 15.24 8.20
CA PHE A 14 -16.74 15.80 7.34
C PHE A 14 -15.61 16.43 8.14
N LYS A 15 -14.37 16.02 7.86
CA LYS A 15 -13.13 16.51 8.46
C LYS A 15 -12.22 17.14 7.41
N PHE A 16 -11.35 18.07 7.80
CA PHE A 16 -10.38 18.64 6.86
C PHE A 16 -9.37 17.58 6.43
N ASP A 17 -9.07 17.55 5.14
CA ASP A 17 -8.07 16.69 4.51
C ASP A 17 -7.37 17.49 3.40
N ILE A 18 -6.17 17.06 3.00
CA ILE A 18 -5.39 17.70 1.92
C ILE A 18 -5.25 16.70 0.78
N GLU A 19 -5.66 17.09 -0.43
CA GLU A 19 -5.54 16.26 -1.63
C GLU A 19 -4.82 17.06 -2.74
N GLY A 20 -3.60 16.67 -3.07
CA GLY A 20 -2.69 17.50 -3.86
C GLY A 20 -2.33 18.79 -3.13
N ASP A 21 -2.57 19.93 -3.77
CA ASP A 21 -2.36 21.27 -3.21
C ASP A 21 -3.67 21.90 -2.65
N GLU A 22 -4.77 21.14 -2.59
CA GLU A 22 -6.10 21.65 -2.21
C GLU A 22 -6.55 21.14 -0.83
N GLU A 23 -7.12 22.04 -0.02
CA GLU A 23 -7.81 21.68 1.23
C GLU A 23 -9.26 21.29 0.90
N ILE A 24 -9.65 20.09 1.33
CA ILE A 24 -10.99 19.52 1.12
C ILE A 24 -11.62 19.10 2.45
N LEU A 25 -12.93 18.88 2.43
CA LEU A 25 -13.66 18.27 3.54
C LEU A 25 -14.07 16.85 3.16
N LYS A 26 -13.58 15.85 3.89
CA LYS A 26 -13.78 14.42 3.58
C LYS A 26 -14.55 13.72 4.68
N GLY A 27 -15.46 12.82 4.28
CA GLY A 27 -16.29 12.06 5.20
C GLY A 27 -16.65 10.70 4.63
N THR A 28 -16.77 9.70 5.51
CA THR A 28 -17.15 8.33 5.13
C THR A 28 -18.51 8.00 5.74
N ASP A 29 -19.43 7.48 4.94
CA ASP A 29 -20.74 7.04 5.44
C ASP A 29 -20.67 5.67 6.12
N VAL A 30 -21.79 5.26 6.73
CA VAL A 30 -21.94 3.96 7.41
C VAL A 30 -21.75 2.75 6.49
N ASN A 31 -21.84 2.95 5.17
CA ASN A 31 -21.64 1.90 4.17
C ASN A 31 -20.21 1.90 3.60
N GLY A 32 -19.29 2.71 4.16
CA GLY A 32 -17.92 2.83 3.70
C GLY A 32 -17.73 3.70 2.46
N THR A 33 -18.77 4.42 2.02
CA THR A 33 -18.67 5.33 0.87
C THR A 33 -18.02 6.64 1.29
N VAL A 34 -16.95 7.02 0.60
CA VAL A 34 -16.25 8.29 0.81
C VAL A 34 -16.93 9.41 0.01
N TYR A 35 -17.25 10.50 0.69
CA TYR A 35 -17.71 11.77 0.14
C TYR A 35 -16.66 12.83 0.38
N LYS A 36 -16.47 13.72 -0.60
CA LYS A 36 -15.57 14.86 -0.51
C LYS A 36 -16.33 16.12 -0.85
N ILE A 37 -16.05 17.21 -0.15
CA ILE A 37 -16.50 18.55 -0.53
C ILE A 37 -15.23 19.32 -0.89
N ASP A 38 -15.17 19.69 -2.16
CA ASP A 38 -14.10 20.47 -2.77
C ASP A 38 -14.60 21.90 -2.99
N THR A 39 -13.74 22.90 -2.81
CA THR A 39 -14.11 24.32 -2.97
C THR A 39 -14.51 24.68 -4.40
N ASN A 40 -13.91 24.02 -5.39
CA ASN A 40 -14.16 24.20 -6.82
C ASN A 40 -15.25 23.27 -7.35
N ARG A 41 -15.34 22.03 -6.86
CA ARG A 41 -16.23 20.99 -7.41
C ARG A 41 -17.50 20.75 -6.59
N GLY A 42 -17.56 21.25 -5.35
CA GLY A 42 -18.64 20.98 -4.42
C GLY A 42 -18.63 19.55 -3.88
N LEU A 43 -19.80 19.03 -3.52
CA LEU A 43 -19.95 17.67 -3.01
C LEU A 43 -19.75 16.61 -4.11
N THR A 44 -18.77 15.75 -3.92
CA THR A 44 -18.40 14.64 -4.79
C THR A 44 -18.41 13.33 -4.00
N LYS A 45 -18.52 12.21 -4.72
CA LYS A 45 -18.57 10.85 -4.18
C LYS A 45 -17.49 10.02 -4.86
N GLU A 46 -16.71 9.28 -4.08
CA GLU A 46 -15.80 8.30 -4.64
C GLU A 46 -16.58 7.09 -5.16
N VAL A 47 -16.30 6.71 -6.40
CA VAL A 47 -16.86 5.52 -7.04
C VAL A 47 -15.72 4.73 -7.62
N SER A 48 -15.66 3.44 -7.32
CA SER A 48 -14.71 2.55 -7.97
C SER A 48 -15.09 2.43 -9.46
N CYS A 49 -14.18 2.85 -10.31
CA CYS A 49 -14.29 2.73 -11.75
C CYS A 49 -13.34 1.65 -12.23
N GLU A 50 -13.86 0.67 -12.98
CA GLU A 50 -13.06 -0.36 -13.63
C GLU A 50 -13.43 -0.40 -15.12
N ASP A 51 -12.43 -0.39 -15.99
CA ASP A 51 -12.64 -0.52 -17.42
C ASP A 51 -13.35 -1.84 -17.77
N TYR A 52 -14.22 -1.80 -18.79
CA TYR A 52 -14.98 -2.97 -19.19
C TYR A 52 -14.09 -4.13 -19.64
N GLY A 53 -13.03 -3.83 -20.41
CA GLY A 53 -12.08 -4.82 -20.92
C GLY A 53 -11.33 -5.49 -19.77
N VAL A 54 -10.87 -4.70 -18.80
CA VAL A 54 -10.24 -5.20 -17.57
C VAL A 54 -11.19 -6.15 -16.83
N ARG A 55 -12.42 -5.70 -16.54
CA ARG A 55 -13.43 -6.51 -15.85
C ARG A 55 -13.76 -7.80 -16.60
N TYR A 56 -13.86 -7.72 -17.93
CA TYR A 56 -14.17 -8.85 -18.81
C TYR A 56 -13.06 -9.91 -18.81
N LEU A 57 -11.80 -9.47 -18.81
CA LEU A 57 -10.61 -10.34 -18.78
C LEU A 57 -10.41 -10.95 -17.40
N LYS A 58 -10.63 -10.17 -16.32
CA LYS A 58 -10.59 -10.67 -14.94
C LYS A 58 -11.63 -11.78 -14.72
N ALA A 59 -12.86 -11.59 -15.20
CA ALA A 59 -13.91 -12.62 -15.12
C ALA A 59 -13.57 -13.93 -15.84
N ARG A 60 -12.55 -13.94 -16.70
CA ARG A 60 -12.06 -15.12 -17.43
C ARG A 60 -10.69 -15.62 -16.95
N ASN A 61 -10.13 -15.00 -15.90
CA ASN A 61 -8.75 -15.22 -15.46
C ASN A 61 -7.73 -15.04 -16.61
N GLN A 62 -7.96 -14.04 -17.46
CA GLN A 62 -7.11 -13.67 -18.61
C GLN A 62 -6.51 -12.27 -18.48
N TRP A 63 -6.79 -11.58 -17.38
CA TRP A 63 -6.17 -10.30 -17.09
C TRP A 63 -4.75 -10.51 -16.60
N ASP A 64 -3.80 -9.84 -17.23
CA ASP A 64 -2.39 -9.81 -16.86
C ASP A 64 -1.94 -8.36 -16.81
N GLU A 65 -1.75 -7.84 -15.60
CA GLU A 65 -1.31 -6.47 -15.35
C GLU A 65 0.13 -6.21 -15.81
N THR A 66 0.93 -7.25 -15.99
CA THR A 66 2.33 -7.16 -16.44
C THR A 66 2.46 -7.21 -17.96
N ALA A 67 1.34 -7.46 -18.65
CA ALA A 67 1.36 -7.58 -20.09
C ALA A 67 1.74 -6.25 -20.75
N PRO A 68 2.52 -6.26 -21.85
CA PRO A 68 2.94 -5.04 -22.54
C PRO A 68 1.78 -4.15 -23.05
N TRP A 69 0.57 -4.72 -23.18
CA TRP A 69 -0.63 -4.01 -23.59
C TRP A 69 -1.44 -3.44 -22.41
N ALA A 70 -1.10 -3.80 -21.17
CA ALA A 70 -1.75 -3.32 -19.95
C ALA A 70 -1.04 -2.06 -19.40
N VAL A 71 -0.85 -1.06 -20.26
CA VAL A 71 -0.17 0.20 -19.90
C VAL A 71 -1.16 1.15 -19.23
N THR A 72 -0.75 1.73 -18.09
CA THR A 72 -1.51 2.76 -17.37
C THR A 72 -0.99 4.15 -17.71
N THR A 73 -1.74 5.19 -17.35
CA THR A 73 -1.31 6.59 -17.50
C THR A 73 0.00 6.89 -16.76
N GLU A 74 0.31 6.16 -15.69
CA GLU A 74 1.56 6.32 -14.92
C GLU A 74 2.78 5.73 -15.63
N ASN A 75 2.56 4.70 -16.45
CA ASN A 75 3.62 3.96 -17.15
C ASN A 75 3.77 4.42 -18.62
N LEU A 76 2.91 5.32 -19.09
CA LEU A 76 2.96 5.85 -20.45
C LEU A 76 3.89 7.08 -20.48
N ASN A 77 4.89 7.07 -21.35
CA ASN A 77 5.83 8.19 -21.42
C ASN A 77 5.14 9.45 -21.94
N VAL A 78 5.67 10.61 -21.57
CA VAL A 78 5.16 11.91 -22.03
C VAL A 78 5.19 12.01 -23.56
N GLU A 79 6.23 11.49 -24.21
CA GLU A 79 6.34 11.48 -25.67
C GLU A 79 5.26 10.60 -26.32
N ASP A 80 4.94 9.45 -25.72
CA ASP A 80 3.89 8.56 -26.19
C ASP A 80 2.51 9.22 -26.04
N HIS A 81 2.26 9.92 -24.93
CA HIS A 81 1.04 10.72 -24.75
C HIS A 81 0.85 11.78 -25.86
N VAL A 82 1.92 12.46 -26.25
CA VAL A 82 1.90 13.47 -27.31
C VAL A 82 1.75 12.82 -28.68
N SER A 83 2.45 11.71 -28.92
CA SER A 83 2.38 10.93 -30.16
C SER A 83 0.95 10.41 -30.41
N ASP A 84 0.29 9.86 -29.39
CA ASP A 84 -1.10 9.43 -29.47
C ASP A 84 -2.02 10.60 -29.83
N LEU A 85 -1.87 11.73 -29.13
CA LEU A 85 -2.66 12.94 -29.42
C LEU A 85 -2.50 13.38 -30.88
N ILE A 86 -1.26 13.44 -31.37
CA ILE A 86 -0.96 13.81 -32.76
C ILE A 86 -1.58 12.80 -33.75
N GLY A 87 -1.42 11.50 -33.46
CA GLY A 87 -1.88 10.40 -34.30
C GLY A 87 -3.38 10.43 -34.52
N PHE A 88 -4.16 10.63 -33.46
CA PHE A 88 -5.61 10.79 -33.55
C PHE A 88 -6.02 12.14 -34.12
N ALA A 89 -5.41 13.26 -33.69
CA ALA A 89 -5.79 14.61 -34.12
C ALA A 89 -5.70 14.79 -35.64
N ARG A 90 -4.78 14.07 -36.31
CA ARG A 90 -4.67 14.05 -37.77
C ARG A 90 -5.97 13.66 -38.49
N TRP A 91 -6.80 12.83 -37.85
CA TRP A 91 -8.03 12.29 -38.43
C TRP A 91 -9.30 12.87 -37.82
N VAL A 92 -9.18 13.85 -36.91
CA VAL A 92 -10.31 14.47 -36.21
C VAL A 92 -10.48 15.92 -36.68
N ASP A 93 -11.66 16.19 -37.24
CA ASP A 93 -12.05 17.52 -37.75
C ASP A 93 -12.33 18.52 -36.62
N SER A 94 -12.76 18.03 -35.45
CA SER A 94 -13.01 18.77 -34.22
C SER A 94 -11.76 18.82 -33.31
N ALA A 95 -11.88 19.39 -32.12
CA ALA A 95 -10.83 19.36 -31.10
C ALA A 95 -10.92 18.07 -30.26
N MET A 96 -9.79 17.65 -29.68
CA MET A 96 -9.71 16.48 -28.81
C MET A 96 -9.48 16.89 -27.36
N SER A 97 -10.17 16.22 -26.43
CA SER A 97 -9.88 16.31 -25.00
C SER A 97 -8.97 15.16 -24.61
N LYS A 98 -7.67 15.46 -24.46
CA LYS A 98 -6.66 14.51 -24.00
C LYS A 98 -5.70 15.22 -23.06
N THR A 99 -5.55 14.65 -21.86
CA THR A 99 -4.57 15.10 -20.88
C THR A 99 -3.23 14.40 -21.13
N VAL A 100 -2.15 15.16 -21.20
CA VAL A 100 -0.77 14.68 -21.16
C VAL A 100 -0.31 14.75 -19.70
N ASN A 101 -0.18 13.59 -19.06
CA ASN A 101 0.27 13.50 -17.68
C ASN A 101 1.79 13.66 -17.66
N VAL A 102 2.29 14.57 -16.82
CA VAL A 102 3.73 14.81 -16.65
C VAL A 102 4.14 14.55 -15.19
N PRO A 103 5.34 13.99 -14.96
CA PRO A 103 5.90 13.83 -13.61
C PRO A 103 5.95 15.14 -12.81
N HIS A 104 5.99 15.01 -11.48
CA HIS A 104 6.07 16.18 -10.59
C HIS A 104 7.37 16.97 -10.80
N ASP A 105 8.48 16.28 -11.04
CA ASP A 105 9.83 16.81 -11.29
C ASP A 105 10.13 17.08 -12.78
N TYR A 106 9.10 17.10 -13.63
CA TYR A 106 9.28 17.29 -15.08
C TYR A 106 9.86 18.68 -15.41
N SER A 107 10.98 18.69 -16.15
CA SER A 107 11.75 19.90 -16.42
C SER A 107 10.93 20.93 -17.21
N GLN A 108 11.20 22.22 -17.00
CA GLN A 108 10.53 23.29 -17.74
C GLN A 108 10.87 23.23 -19.24
N GLU A 109 12.09 22.82 -19.59
CA GLU A 109 12.54 22.71 -20.98
C GLU A 109 11.75 21.62 -21.71
N ASP A 110 11.65 20.44 -21.12
CA ASP A 110 10.86 19.33 -21.68
C ASP A 110 9.37 19.66 -21.70
N PHE A 111 8.88 20.36 -20.67
CA PHE A 111 7.49 20.82 -20.64
C PHE A 111 7.17 21.77 -21.80
N ASN A 112 8.08 22.69 -22.12
CA ASN A 112 7.93 23.58 -23.28
C ASN A 112 7.92 22.78 -24.59
N LYS A 113 8.75 21.73 -24.69
CA LYS A 113 8.83 20.85 -25.86
C LYS A 113 7.47 20.22 -26.21
N ILE A 114 6.67 19.83 -25.21
CA ILE A 114 5.30 19.30 -25.43
C ILE A 114 4.45 20.24 -26.30
N TYR A 115 4.48 21.55 -26.00
CA TYR A 115 3.70 22.54 -26.73
C TYR A 115 4.26 22.79 -28.13
N ILE A 116 5.59 22.84 -28.26
CA ILE A 116 6.25 23.02 -29.55
C ILE A 116 6.02 21.82 -30.47
N ASP A 117 6.14 20.60 -29.97
CA ASP A 117 5.89 19.37 -30.72
C ASP A 117 4.43 19.27 -31.17
N SER A 118 3.50 19.58 -30.25
CA SER A 118 2.07 19.63 -30.55
C SER A 118 1.76 20.66 -31.65
N TYR A 119 2.32 21.86 -31.56
CA TYR A 119 2.15 22.92 -32.56
C TYR A 119 2.77 22.54 -33.91
N THR A 120 4.00 22.02 -33.89
CA THR A 120 4.76 21.65 -35.10
C THR A 120 4.10 20.50 -35.87
N SER A 121 3.32 19.65 -35.18
CA SER A 121 2.54 18.60 -35.82
C SER A 121 1.58 19.12 -36.90
N GLY A 122 1.05 20.34 -36.75
CA GLY A 122 0.04 20.93 -37.62
C GLY A 122 -1.36 20.34 -37.49
N TYR A 123 -1.56 19.33 -36.64
CA TYR A 123 -2.85 18.65 -36.47
C TYR A 123 -3.51 18.96 -35.12
N VAL A 124 -2.70 19.15 -34.08
CA VAL A 124 -3.20 19.35 -32.71
C VAL A 124 -3.75 20.77 -32.55
N LYS A 125 -5.02 20.88 -32.17
CA LYS A 125 -5.75 22.16 -32.00
C LYS A 125 -5.75 22.68 -30.56
N GLY A 126 -5.35 21.84 -29.62
CA GLY A 126 -5.26 22.17 -28.20
C GLY A 126 -4.57 21.04 -27.44
N VAL A 127 -3.86 21.39 -26.38
CA VAL A 127 -3.17 20.45 -25.51
C VAL A 127 -3.48 20.79 -24.06
N THR A 128 -3.72 19.76 -23.26
CA THR A 128 -3.96 19.88 -21.82
C THR A 128 -2.90 19.05 -21.12
N THR A 129 -2.22 19.63 -20.14
CA THR A 129 -1.21 18.95 -19.32
C THR A 129 -1.70 18.84 -17.89
N TYR A 130 -1.39 17.73 -17.23
CA TYR A 130 -1.57 17.56 -15.80
C TYR A 130 -0.24 17.18 -15.19
N ARG A 131 0.26 18.01 -14.26
CA ARG A 131 1.47 17.70 -13.50
C ARG A 131 1.06 16.94 -12.24
N ALA A 132 1.68 15.78 -12.02
CA ALA A 132 1.43 14.99 -10.82
C ALA A 132 1.64 15.85 -9.57
N GLY A 133 0.66 15.84 -8.65
CA GLY A 133 0.71 16.54 -7.37
C GLY A 133 0.07 17.93 -7.33
N THR A 134 -0.23 18.59 -8.45
CA THR A 134 -0.64 20.01 -8.41
C THR A 134 -2.15 20.27 -8.18
N MET A 135 -3.01 19.27 -8.40
CA MET A 135 -4.48 19.37 -8.19
C MET A 135 -5.09 17.99 -7.95
N THR A 136 -6.26 17.95 -7.30
CA THR A 136 -7.05 16.74 -7.08
C THR A 136 -7.38 16.03 -8.41
N SER A 137 -6.89 14.81 -8.59
CA SER A 137 -7.15 14.03 -9.81
C SER A 137 -8.63 13.60 -9.90
N VAL A 138 -9.20 13.56 -11.10
CA VAL A 138 -10.59 13.08 -11.32
C VAL A 138 -10.65 11.55 -11.29
N LEU A 139 -9.59 10.93 -11.81
CA LEU A 139 -9.31 9.50 -11.70
C LEU A 139 -7.97 9.39 -11.01
N SER A 140 -8.00 9.00 -9.75
CA SER A 140 -6.84 8.43 -9.10
C SER A 140 -6.82 6.95 -9.42
N ALA A 141 -5.63 6.35 -9.56
CA ALA A 141 -5.54 4.93 -9.27
C ALA A 141 -6.19 4.72 -7.89
N LYS A 142 -6.70 3.51 -7.60
CA LYS A 142 -6.66 3.13 -6.18
C LYS A 142 -5.19 3.29 -5.84
N GLU A 143 -4.84 4.38 -5.16
CA GLU A 143 -3.67 4.32 -4.33
C GLU A 143 -3.93 3.04 -3.55
N GLU A 144 -3.06 2.05 -3.70
CA GLU A 144 -2.63 1.37 -2.50
C GLU A 144 -2.12 2.51 -1.65
N LYS A 145 -3.05 3.18 -0.93
CA LYS A 145 -2.75 4.26 -0.02
C LYS A 145 -1.57 3.74 0.75
N LEU A 146 -0.53 4.55 0.88
CA LEU A 146 0.45 4.35 1.93
C LEU A 146 -0.40 4.24 3.18
N ALA A 147 -0.59 3.00 3.61
CA ALA A 147 -1.84 2.65 4.25
C ALA A 147 -1.95 3.55 5.50
N ASP A 148 -3.10 4.15 5.78
CA ASP A 148 -3.33 4.74 7.09
C ASP A 148 -3.84 3.64 8.01
N SER A 149 -3.72 3.77 9.32
CA SER A 149 -4.00 2.69 10.31
C SER A 149 -5.40 2.04 10.22
N ILE A 150 -6.25 2.57 9.32
CA ILE A 150 -7.64 2.22 9.01
C ILE A 150 -7.76 1.28 7.77
N ASP A 151 -6.71 1.07 6.98
CA ASP A 151 -6.75 0.33 5.69
C ASP A 151 -6.60 -1.21 5.81
N ASP A 152 -6.77 -1.80 6.99
CA ASP A 152 -6.83 -3.27 7.06
C ASP A 152 -8.19 -3.75 6.49
N GLU A 153 -8.19 -4.38 5.32
CA GLU A 153 -9.35 -5.12 4.81
C GLU A 153 -9.45 -6.47 5.55
N ILE A 154 -9.95 -6.43 6.79
CA ILE A 154 -9.99 -7.61 7.65
C ILE A 154 -10.98 -8.64 7.12
N ILE A 155 -10.45 -9.81 6.74
CA ILE A 155 -11.25 -10.93 6.27
C ILE A 155 -11.79 -11.68 7.49
N LEU A 156 -13.11 -11.64 7.68
CA LEU A 156 -13.80 -12.26 8.82
C LEU A 156 -14.10 -13.75 8.61
N GLU A 157 -13.89 -14.27 7.41
CA GLU A 157 -14.20 -15.64 7.02
C GLU A 157 -12.99 -16.57 7.16
N ASP A 158 -13.26 -17.88 7.12
CA ASP A 158 -12.23 -18.92 7.15
C ASP A 158 -11.36 -18.87 5.89
N VAL A 159 -10.17 -18.29 6.00
CA VAL A 159 -9.22 -18.20 4.89
C VAL A 159 -8.39 -19.47 4.80
N LYS A 160 -8.81 -20.39 3.93
CA LYS A 160 -8.04 -21.61 3.62
C LYS A 160 -6.83 -21.28 2.76
N LEU A 161 -5.72 -21.98 3.02
CA LEU A 161 -4.60 -21.99 2.08
C LEU A 161 -5.05 -22.64 0.78
N PRO A 162 -4.73 -22.05 -0.39
CA PRO A 162 -5.02 -22.69 -1.67
C PRO A 162 -4.20 -23.98 -1.82
N THR A 163 -4.67 -24.88 -2.69
CA THR A 163 -4.00 -26.17 -2.95
C THR A 163 -2.65 -26.00 -3.65
N SER A 164 -2.47 -24.89 -4.37
CA SER A 164 -1.23 -24.49 -5.02
C SER A 164 -1.10 -22.97 -4.89
N ALA A 165 0.13 -22.47 -4.74
CA ALA A 165 0.43 -21.05 -4.77
C ALA A 165 1.91 -20.84 -5.09
N PRO A 166 2.27 -19.72 -5.75
CA PRO A 166 3.67 -19.37 -5.97
C PRO A 166 4.39 -19.16 -4.64
N ALA A 167 5.56 -19.77 -4.49
CA ALA A 167 6.36 -19.66 -3.29
C ALA A 167 7.85 -19.47 -3.60
N VAL A 168 8.51 -18.66 -2.78
CA VAL A 168 9.96 -18.44 -2.84
C VAL A 168 10.59 -18.86 -1.53
N MET A 169 11.68 -19.62 -1.62
CA MET A 169 12.50 -19.93 -0.45
C MET A 169 13.55 -18.83 -0.24
N LYS A 170 13.56 -18.22 0.93
CA LYS A 170 14.58 -17.28 1.40
C LYS A 170 15.34 -17.89 2.56
N THR A 171 16.66 -17.69 2.56
CA THR A 171 17.52 -18.14 3.65
C THR A 171 17.97 -16.94 4.46
N ILE A 172 17.63 -16.91 5.74
CA ILE A 172 18.12 -15.90 6.67
C ILE A 172 19.25 -16.50 7.52
N ARG A 173 20.34 -15.76 7.70
CA ARG A 173 21.51 -16.16 8.49
C ARG A 173 21.87 -15.06 9.48
N ALA A 174 22.07 -15.41 10.75
CA ALA A 174 22.58 -14.50 11.79
C ALA A 174 23.24 -15.31 12.90
N GLU A 175 24.39 -14.86 13.42
CA GLU A 175 25.07 -15.46 14.60
C GLU A 175 25.10 -17.00 14.57
N ASP A 176 25.62 -17.58 13.48
CA ASP A 176 25.72 -19.03 13.22
C ASP A 176 24.39 -19.81 13.15
N ARG A 177 23.26 -19.10 13.16
CA ARG A 177 21.92 -19.66 12.98
C ARG A 177 21.44 -19.47 11.56
N LYS A 178 20.59 -20.40 11.10
CA LYS A 178 20.06 -20.42 9.74
C LYS A 178 18.58 -20.78 9.74
N TRP A 179 17.77 -19.93 9.14
CA TRP A 179 16.33 -20.15 8.95
C TRP A 179 16.01 -20.23 7.46
N TYR A 180 15.33 -21.30 7.05
CA TYR A 180 14.81 -21.46 5.71
C TYR A 180 13.35 -21.04 5.71
N LEU A 181 13.09 -19.84 5.21
CA LEU A 181 11.76 -19.25 5.15
C LEU A 181 11.17 -19.53 3.78
N THR A 182 10.01 -20.17 3.75
CA THR A 182 9.18 -20.32 2.55
C THR A 182 8.12 -19.24 2.59
N VAL A 183 8.17 -18.35 1.62
CA VAL A 183 7.26 -17.21 1.47
C VAL A 183 6.30 -17.56 0.35
N VAL A 184 5.02 -17.64 0.68
CA VAL A 184 3.94 -17.92 -0.26
C VAL A 184 3.26 -16.62 -0.63
N TYR A 185 3.10 -16.38 -1.91
CA TYR A 185 2.50 -15.16 -2.46
C TYR A 185 1.07 -15.43 -2.92
N HIS A 186 0.27 -14.36 -2.99
CA HIS A 186 -1.02 -14.41 -3.65
C HIS A 186 -0.82 -14.65 -5.16
N GLU A 187 -1.68 -15.45 -5.80
CA GLU A 187 -1.58 -15.71 -7.25
C GLU A 187 -1.73 -14.42 -8.06
N ASP A 188 -2.65 -13.55 -7.64
CA ASP A 188 -2.92 -12.27 -8.32
C ASP A 188 -1.92 -11.15 -7.99
N ASN A 189 -1.07 -11.30 -6.96
CA ASN A 189 -0.10 -10.26 -6.58
C ASN A 189 1.20 -10.88 -6.03
N PRO A 190 2.24 -11.06 -6.87
CA PRO A 190 3.50 -11.68 -6.48
C PRO A 190 4.37 -10.82 -5.56
N SER A 191 3.99 -9.57 -5.28
CA SER A 191 4.67 -8.70 -4.32
C SER A 191 4.12 -8.82 -2.89
N ARG A 192 2.92 -9.38 -2.72
CA ARG A 192 2.22 -9.47 -1.43
C ARG A 192 2.32 -10.89 -0.84
N PRO A 193 3.09 -11.09 0.24
CA PRO A 193 3.13 -12.38 0.92
C PRO A 193 1.81 -12.65 1.64
N PHE A 194 1.31 -13.88 1.52
CA PHE A 194 0.07 -14.35 2.12
C PHE A 194 0.31 -15.40 3.21
N ALA A 195 1.38 -16.18 3.12
CA ALA A 195 1.76 -17.12 4.18
C ALA A 195 3.28 -17.32 4.26
N LEU A 196 3.75 -17.69 5.44
CA LEU A 196 5.15 -17.89 5.79
C LEU A 196 5.32 -19.20 6.55
N PHE A 197 6.31 -19.99 6.13
CA PHE A 197 6.71 -21.21 6.83
C PHE A 197 8.20 -21.17 7.09
N VAL A 198 8.63 -21.53 8.30
CA VAL A 198 10.05 -21.63 8.61
C VAL A 198 10.44 -23.07 8.92
N LYS A 199 11.57 -23.48 8.34
CA LYS A 199 12.32 -24.67 8.75
C LYS A 199 13.67 -24.24 9.31
N THR A 200 14.00 -24.71 10.49
CA THR A 200 15.26 -24.33 11.16
C THR A 200 15.68 -25.41 12.16
N ASN A 201 16.98 -25.48 12.42
CA ASN A 201 17.54 -26.22 13.55
C ASN A 201 17.96 -25.26 14.69
N ALA A 202 17.84 -23.95 14.47
CA ALA A 202 18.16 -22.95 15.48
C ALA A 202 17.02 -22.82 16.48
N TYR A 203 17.38 -22.79 17.76
CA TYR A 203 16.43 -22.61 18.85
C TYR A 203 16.14 -21.12 19.07
N GLU A 204 14.86 -20.78 19.13
CA GLU A 204 14.38 -19.46 19.57
C GLU A 204 13.97 -19.52 21.04
N LYS A 205 14.27 -18.47 21.82
CA LYS A 205 13.98 -18.47 23.26
C LYS A 205 12.46 -18.48 23.50
N THR A 206 12.00 -19.33 24.42
CA THR A 206 10.56 -19.44 24.76
C THR A 206 9.97 -18.14 25.26
N VAL A 207 10.69 -17.37 26.08
CA VAL A 207 10.22 -16.07 26.58
C VAL A 207 9.91 -15.12 25.42
N LEU A 208 10.85 -15.01 24.47
CA LEU A 208 10.69 -14.17 23.28
C LEU A 208 9.55 -14.65 22.39
N SER A 209 9.45 -15.97 22.20
CA SER A 209 8.39 -16.61 21.41
C SER A 209 7.01 -16.38 22.01
N ASN A 210 6.86 -16.47 23.34
CA ASN A 210 5.59 -16.27 24.01
C ASN A 210 5.17 -14.80 23.93
N GLN A 211 6.06 -13.86 24.24
CA GLN A 211 5.77 -12.43 24.11
C GLN A 211 5.37 -12.06 22.67
N THR A 212 6.08 -12.59 21.68
CA THR A 212 5.74 -12.39 20.25
C THR A 212 4.37 -12.98 19.92
N THR A 213 4.07 -14.16 20.43
CA THR A 213 2.78 -14.83 20.24
C THR A 213 1.64 -14.01 20.83
N ASP A 214 1.80 -13.54 22.06
CA ASP A 214 0.81 -12.74 22.76
C ASP A 214 0.53 -11.41 22.04
N LEU A 215 1.57 -10.74 21.54
CA LEU A 215 1.43 -9.49 20.78
C LEU A 215 0.73 -9.68 19.43
N LEU A 216 1.02 -10.77 18.71
CA LEU A 216 0.37 -11.08 17.43
C LEU A 216 -1.10 -11.50 17.63
N LEU A 217 -1.40 -12.26 18.69
CA LEU A 217 -2.77 -12.60 19.05
C LEU A 217 -3.56 -11.37 19.52
N ALA A 218 -2.93 -10.48 20.29
CA ALA A 218 -3.53 -9.21 20.69
C ALA A 218 -3.83 -8.33 19.47
N LEU A 219 -2.90 -8.22 18.52
CA LEU A 219 -3.12 -7.52 17.25
C LEU A 219 -4.29 -8.12 16.47
N ALA A 220 -4.36 -9.44 16.35
CA ALA A 220 -5.46 -10.12 15.66
C ALA A 220 -6.83 -9.78 16.26
N ARG A 221 -6.93 -9.78 17.60
CA ARG A 221 -8.15 -9.40 18.32
C ARG A 221 -8.49 -7.93 18.19
N GLU A 222 -7.48 -7.06 18.31
CA GLU A 222 -7.63 -5.60 18.16
C GLU A 222 -8.18 -5.24 16.77
N LYS A 223 -7.73 -5.95 15.74
CA LYS A 223 -8.19 -5.79 14.36
C LYS A 223 -9.52 -6.49 14.07
N GLY A 224 -10.15 -7.13 15.07
CA GLY A 224 -11.49 -7.68 14.93
C GLY A 224 -11.58 -9.05 14.26
N ILE A 225 -10.47 -9.81 14.22
CA ILE A 225 -10.54 -11.22 13.77
C ILE A 225 -11.42 -12.01 14.75
N PRO A 226 -12.43 -12.76 14.27
CA PRO A 226 -13.33 -13.52 15.13
C PRO A 226 -12.60 -14.50 16.08
N GLU A 227 -13.02 -14.53 17.35
CA GLU A 227 -12.34 -15.31 18.41
C GLU A 227 -12.27 -16.81 18.11
N HIS A 228 -13.23 -17.37 17.36
CA HIS A 228 -13.18 -18.79 16.99
C HIS A 228 -11.96 -19.13 16.11
N HIS A 229 -11.60 -18.26 15.16
CA HIS A 229 -10.37 -18.43 14.37
C HIS A 229 -9.11 -18.26 15.24
N VAL A 230 -9.15 -17.34 16.22
CA VAL A 230 -8.05 -17.12 17.17
C VAL A 230 -7.82 -18.38 18.03
N VAL A 231 -8.88 -18.98 18.55
CA VAL A 231 -8.82 -20.25 19.31
C VAL A 231 -8.29 -21.39 18.44
N ASP A 232 -8.75 -21.48 17.20
CA ASP A 232 -8.30 -22.52 16.25
C ASP A 232 -6.81 -22.41 15.91
N VAL A 233 -6.27 -21.20 15.80
CA VAL A 233 -4.82 -21.03 15.59
C VAL A 233 -4.05 -21.35 16.85
N ILE A 234 -4.53 -20.95 18.04
CA ILE A 234 -3.89 -21.25 19.33
C ILE A 234 -3.75 -22.77 19.52
N ASN A 235 -4.82 -23.53 19.27
CA ASN A 235 -4.80 -24.99 19.37
C ASN A 235 -3.74 -25.65 18.46
N LYS A 236 -3.37 -24.99 17.35
CA LYS A 236 -2.34 -25.47 16.42
C LYS A 236 -0.92 -25.10 16.85
N LEU A 237 -0.74 -24.18 17.78
CA LEU A 237 0.58 -23.72 18.24
C LEU A 237 1.27 -24.73 19.16
N ASP A 238 0.52 -25.56 19.89
CA ASP A 238 1.07 -26.45 20.92
C ASP A 238 2.07 -27.48 20.36
N LEU A 239 1.92 -27.84 19.08
CA LEU A 239 2.77 -28.81 18.40
C LEU A 239 3.99 -28.19 17.69
N ASP A 240 4.06 -26.86 17.62
CA ASP A 240 5.07 -26.15 16.85
C ASP A 240 6.29 -25.78 17.70
N ILE A 241 7.47 -25.79 17.06
CA ILE A 241 8.65 -25.13 17.63
C ILE A 241 8.45 -23.61 17.64
N ASN A 242 9.16 -22.91 18.54
CA ASN A 242 9.03 -21.47 18.75
C ASN A 242 9.06 -20.63 17.46
N SER A 243 10.01 -20.89 16.54
CA SER A 243 10.06 -20.17 15.26
C SER A 243 8.83 -20.44 14.38
N SER A 244 8.31 -21.67 14.37
CA SER A 244 7.11 -22.05 13.63
C SER A 244 5.85 -21.40 14.21
N LYS A 245 5.73 -21.30 15.55
CA LYS A 245 4.65 -20.57 16.22
C LYS A 245 4.56 -19.12 15.72
N ILE A 246 5.70 -18.43 15.70
CA ILE A 246 5.80 -17.04 15.23
C ILE A 246 5.37 -16.94 13.76
N THR A 247 5.91 -17.78 12.87
CA THR A 247 5.53 -17.72 11.44
C THR A 247 4.08 -18.12 11.19
N ARG A 248 3.50 -19.03 12.00
CA ARG A 248 2.10 -19.42 11.90
C ARG A 248 1.19 -18.24 12.23
N LEU A 249 1.51 -17.48 13.27
CA LEU A 249 0.74 -16.30 13.66
C LEU A 249 0.92 -15.15 12.68
N ILE A 250 2.12 -14.93 12.16
CA ILE A 250 2.32 -13.95 11.08
C ILE A 250 1.46 -14.35 9.86
N SER A 251 1.49 -15.64 9.46
CA SER A 251 0.64 -16.14 8.36
C SER A 251 -0.84 -15.99 8.67
N PHE A 252 -1.26 -16.21 9.92
CA PHE A 252 -2.63 -16.01 10.35
C PHE A 252 -3.05 -14.55 10.15
N CYS A 253 -2.25 -13.59 10.64
CA CYS A 253 -2.52 -12.16 10.45
C CYS A 253 -2.57 -11.78 8.96
N LEU A 254 -1.59 -12.22 8.16
CA LEU A 254 -1.52 -11.93 6.72
C LEU A 254 -2.75 -12.45 5.96
N ARG A 255 -3.18 -13.68 6.26
CA ARG A 255 -4.35 -14.30 5.62
C ARG A 255 -5.65 -13.60 5.95
N HIS A 256 -5.77 -13.05 7.15
CA HIS A 256 -6.92 -12.24 7.56
C HIS A 256 -6.81 -10.77 7.12
N GLY A 257 -5.86 -10.43 6.24
CA GLY A 257 -5.78 -9.11 5.63
C GLY A 257 -5.05 -8.06 6.47
N ILE A 258 -4.47 -8.42 7.62
CA ILE A 258 -3.68 -7.49 8.44
C ILE A 258 -2.42 -7.09 7.66
N LEU A 259 -2.22 -5.78 7.53
CA LEU A 259 -1.07 -5.20 6.82
C LEU A 259 0.27 -5.55 7.49
N ILE A 260 1.30 -5.76 6.67
CA ILE A 260 2.64 -6.15 7.12
C ILE A 260 3.21 -5.15 8.13
N ARG A 261 3.02 -3.85 7.93
CA ARG A 261 3.48 -2.82 8.87
C ARG A 261 2.86 -2.94 10.27
N ASN A 262 1.61 -3.39 10.39
CA ASN A 262 0.94 -3.58 11.68
C ASN A 262 1.53 -4.81 12.40
N ILE A 263 1.84 -5.86 11.64
CA ILE A 263 2.58 -7.02 12.12
C ILE A 263 3.99 -6.59 12.59
N VAL A 264 4.72 -5.83 11.77
CA VAL A 264 6.05 -5.30 12.13
C VAL A 264 5.97 -4.42 13.37
N GLY A 265 4.95 -3.56 13.48
CA GLY A 265 4.71 -2.74 14.67
C GLY A 265 4.42 -3.56 15.93
N ALA A 266 3.74 -4.70 15.82
CA ALA A 266 3.60 -5.64 16.94
C ALA A 266 4.94 -6.31 17.30
N LEU A 267 5.74 -6.71 16.30
CA LEU A 267 7.07 -7.28 16.52
C LEU A 267 8.06 -6.28 17.13
N ASP A 268 7.92 -4.98 16.86
CA ASP A 268 8.72 -3.92 17.45
C ASP A 268 8.51 -3.75 18.96
N LYS A 269 7.35 -4.18 19.48
CA LYS A 269 7.03 -4.14 20.92
C LYS A 269 7.62 -5.32 21.68
N VAL A 270 8.29 -6.26 21.00
CA VAL A 270 8.96 -7.39 21.66
C VAL A 270 10.27 -6.91 22.28
N GLU A 271 10.35 -6.99 23.60
CA GLU A 271 11.54 -6.65 24.36
C GLU A 271 12.63 -7.74 24.20
N ASP A 272 13.89 -7.37 24.38
CA ASP A 272 15.05 -8.29 24.30
C ASP A 272 15.25 -9.04 22.98
N ALA A 273 14.59 -8.60 21.89
CA ALA A 273 14.83 -9.10 20.54
C ALA A 273 16.20 -8.62 20.01
N TYR A 274 17.24 -9.42 20.26
CA TYR A 274 18.62 -9.14 19.82
C TYR A 274 18.88 -9.57 18.37
N ALA A 275 19.95 -9.08 17.75
CA ALA A 275 20.26 -9.27 16.32
C ALA A 275 20.27 -10.75 15.87
N GLY A 276 20.81 -11.67 16.68
CA GLY A 276 20.78 -13.12 16.40
C GLY A 276 19.46 -13.85 16.71
N SER A 277 18.41 -13.17 17.18
CA SER A 277 17.10 -13.77 17.39
C SER A 277 16.31 -13.87 16.10
N PHE A 278 15.50 -14.93 15.97
CA PHE A 278 14.58 -15.09 14.85
C PHE A 278 13.56 -13.96 14.78
N VAL A 279 13.07 -13.47 15.93
CA VAL A 279 12.10 -12.35 15.98
C VAL A 279 12.69 -11.08 15.37
N TYR A 280 13.92 -10.74 15.71
CA TYR A 280 14.61 -9.60 15.10
C TYR A 280 14.77 -9.78 13.58
N GLN A 281 15.17 -10.98 13.16
CA GLN A 281 15.44 -11.31 11.77
C GLN A 281 14.17 -11.35 10.91
N ILE A 282 13.08 -11.95 11.41
CA ILE A 282 11.80 -12.02 10.69
C ILE A 282 11.15 -10.64 10.61
N ARG A 283 11.28 -9.81 11.66
CA ARG A 283 10.84 -8.41 11.64
C ARG A 283 11.54 -7.66 10.52
N LYS A 284 12.88 -7.71 10.46
CA LYS A 284 13.66 -7.04 9.40
C LYS A 284 13.27 -7.54 8.01
N PHE A 285 13.07 -8.85 7.87
CA PHE A 285 12.61 -9.45 6.62
C PHE A 285 11.22 -8.95 6.21
N LEU A 286 10.28 -8.83 7.14
CA LEU A 286 8.95 -8.27 6.85
C LEU A 286 9.01 -6.79 6.51
N SER A 287 9.86 -6.01 7.18
CA SER A 287 10.03 -4.58 6.90
C SER A 287 10.49 -4.30 5.46
N SER A 288 11.19 -5.24 4.80
CA SER A 288 11.58 -5.04 3.39
C SER A 288 10.41 -5.13 2.39
N TYR A 289 9.22 -5.53 2.84
CA TYR A 289 7.99 -5.49 2.04
C TYR A 289 7.18 -4.21 2.23
N ILE A 290 7.60 -3.33 3.15
CA ILE A 290 6.96 -2.05 3.40
C ILE A 290 7.56 -1.03 2.44
N ARG A 291 6.72 -0.24 1.78
CA ARG A 291 7.19 0.74 0.79
C ARG A 291 7.93 1.89 1.48
N ASP A 292 8.97 2.38 0.82
CA ASP A 292 9.68 3.56 1.31
C ASP A 292 8.73 4.78 1.30
N GLY A 293 8.75 5.53 2.39
CA GLY A 293 7.84 6.64 2.66
C GLY A 293 6.57 6.29 3.42
N GLU A 294 6.27 5.00 3.65
CA GLU A 294 5.07 4.56 4.39
C GLU A 294 5.14 4.98 5.86
N ARG A 295 4.07 5.60 6.37
CA ARG A 295 3.99 6.06 7.77
C ARG A 295 3.93 4.86 8.71
N SER A 296 4.76 4.88 9.76
CA SER A 296 4.69 3.86 10.80
C SER A 296 3.62 4.15 11.86
N GLY A 297 3.02 5.36 11.83
CA GLY A 297 2.08 5.83 12.85
C GLY A 297 2.74 6.19 14.20
N GLU A 298 4.07 6.18 14.28
CA GLU A 298 4.82 6.58 15.49
C GLU A 298 5.29 8.03 15.37
N ILE A 299 5.23 8.75 16.48
CA ILE A 299 5.91 10.05 16.64
C ILE A 299 7.35 9.77 17.07
N CYS A 300 8.30 10.51 16.50
CA CYS A 300 9.71 10.36 16.79
C CYS A 300 10.01 10.66 18.25
N GLY A 301 10.49 9.67 19.01
CA GLY A 301 10.91 9.87 20.41
C GLY A 301 12.19 10.71 20.58
N ASN A 302 12.90 11.06 19.50
CA ASN A 302 14.12 11.88 19.58
C ASN A 302 13.85 13.38 19.41
N CYS A 303 12.92 13.76 18.53
CA CYS A 303 12.55 15.17 18.34
C CYS A 303 11.12 15.50 18.77
N GLU A 304 10.31 14.51 19.12
CA GLU A 304 8.93 14.61 19.61
C GLU A 304 7.93 15.29 18.67
N VAL A 305 8.36 15.80 17.52
CA VAL A 305 7.52 16.44 16.49
C VAL A 305 7.52 15.72 15.16
N GLY A 306 8.53 14.88 14.87
CA GLY A 306 8.70 14.28 13.55
C GLY A 306 7.93 12.98 13.38
N GLU A 307 7.31 12.80 12.22
CA GLU A 307 6.70 11.52 11.83
C GLU A 307 7.78 10.49 11.49
N ILE A 308 7.59 9.25 11.97
CA ILE A 308 8.40 8.11 11.57
C ILE A 308 7.82 7.47 10.30
N VAL A 309 8.68 7.31 9.30
CA VAL A 309 8.38 6.62 8.04
C VAL A 309 9.34 5.46 7.84
N TYR A 310 8.93 4.49 7.01
CA TYR A 310 9.82 3.44 6.56
C TYR A 310 10.71 3.94 5.40
N SER A 311 12.01 3.62 5.44
CA SER A 311 12.98 3.91 4.38
C SER A 311 14.04 2.79 4.40
N GLU A 312 14.28 2.16 3.25
CA GLU A 312 15.19 1.02 3.07
C GLU A 312 14.94 -0.13 4.08
N GLY A 313 13.66 -0.35 4.43
CA GLY A 313 13.27 -1.36 5.43
C GLY A 313 13.60 -0.99 6.89
N CYS A 314 13.93 0.26 7.17
CA CYS A 314 14.12 0.81 8.53
C CYS A 314 13.14 1.94 8.84
N LYS A 315 12.90 2.21 10.13
CA LYS A 315 12.18 3.38 10.62
C LYS A 315 13.10 4.61 10.68
N MET A 316 12.76 5.66 9.93
CA MET A 316 13.45 6.95 9.92
C MET A 316 12.49 8.10 10.26
N CYS A 317 12.97 9.04 11.07
CA CYS A 317 12.25 10.29 11.31
C CYS A 317 12.48 11.28 10.17
N LYS A 318 11.41 11.78 9.53
CA LYS A 318 11.52 12.80 8.47
C LYS A 318 12.07 14.13 8.97
N SER A 319 11.82 14.49 10.23
CA SER A 319 12.18 15.83 10.75
C SER A 319 13.60 15.91 11.31
N CYS A 320 14.12 14.86 11.95
CA CYS A 320 15.45 14.90 12.57
C CYS A 320 16.41 13.82 12.07
N GLY A 321 15.99 12.97 11.13
CA GLY A 321 16.85 11.95 10.52
C GLY A 321 17.23 10.78 11.44
N SER A 322 16.67 10.69 12.65
CA SER A 322 16.96 9.58 13.57
C SER A 322 16.46 8.26 12.99
N SER A 323 17.29 7.22 13.01
CA SER A 323 16.98 5.87 12.53
C SER A 323 17.05 4.87 13.68
N LYS A 324 16.11 3.92 13.75
CA LYS A 324 16.16 2.79 14.72
C LYS A 324 17.13 1.67 14.30
N CYS A 325 17.75 1.77 13.12
CA CYS A 325 18.70 0.77 12.62
C CYS A 325 20.15 1.27 12.59
N GLY A 326 20.41 2.43 13.21
CA GLY A 326 21.74 2.96 13.51
C GLY A 326 22.00 2.88 15.01
#